data_AF-A0A819LFB0-F1
#
_entry.id   AF-A0A819LFB0-F1
#
_cell.length_a   1.000
_cell.length_b   1.000
_cell.length_c   1.000
_cell.angle_alpha   90.00
_cell.angle_beta   90.00
_cell.angle_gamma   90.00
#
_symmetry.space_group_name_H-M   'P 1'
#
loop_
_entity.id
_entity.type
_entity.pdbx_description
1 polymer ?
#
loop_
_entity_poly.entity_id
_entity_poly.type
_entity_poly.pdbx_seq_one_letter_code
_entity_poly.pdbx_strand_id
1 'polypeptide(L)' 'MDDTTHLTNDQSIKLFIQRDYSEGTGVKFQERFPSELQGRIDRDEFIGILRGINDIFADAEALS' A
#
# COMPACT_ATOMS: atom_id res chain seq x y z
N MET A 1 -39.69 3.97 1.17
CA MET A 1 -39.12 4.00 2.53
C MET A 1 -37.94 3.05 2.55
N ASP A 2 -36.82 3.57 2.05
CA ASP A 2 -35.46 3.46 2.59
C ASP A 2 -35.01 2.12 3.20
N ASP A 3 -34.79 1.11 2.36
CA ASP A 3 -33.99 -0.09 2.67
C ASP A 3 -32.56 0.04 2.09
N THR A 4 -31.92 1.21 2.25
CA THR A 4 -30.53 1.44 1.77
C THR A 4 -29.60 1.96 2.87
N THR A 5 -30.10 2.11 4.10
CA THR A 5 -29.38 2.72 5.23
C THR A 5 -28.52 1.76 6.04
N HIS A 6 -28.31 0.52 5.59
CA HIS A 6 -27.42 -0.44 6.27
C HIS A 6 -26.16 -0.79 5.47
N LEU A 7 -25.66 0.15 4.68
CA LEU A 7 -24.25 0.17 4.32
C LEU A 7 -23.50 0.69 5.56
N THR A 8 -22.72 -0.20 6.14
CA THR A 8 -21.93 0.00 7.35
C THR A 8 -21.22 1.36 7.30
N ASN A 9 -21.28 2.07 8.43
CA ASN A 9 -20.46 3.26 8.72
C ASN A 9 -18.98 2.83 8.90
N ASP A 10 -18.41 2.15 7.90
CA ASP A 10 -17.03 1.72 7.86
C ASP A 10 -16.17 2.95 7.57
N GLN A 11 -15.75 3.62 8.64
CA GLN A 11 -14.74 4.68 8.62
C GLN A 11 -13.34 4.11 8.33
N SER A 12 -13.22 3.19 7.36
CA SER A 12 -11.94 2.65 6.91
C SER A 12 -11.37 3.56 5.82
N ILE A 13 -10.11 3.96 5.98
CA ILE A 13 -9.42 4.75 4.96
C ILE A 13 -8.88 3.78 3.91
N LYS A 14 -9.46 3.85 2.70
CA LYS A 14 -8.91 3.17 1.54
C LYS A 14 -7.82 4.03 0.91
N LEU A 15 -6.62 3.48 0.78
CA LEU A 15 -5.48 4.15 0.15
C LEU A 15 -4.89 3.26 -0.94
N PHE A 16 -4.34 3.88 -1.98
CA PHE A 16 -3.64 3.21 -3.07
C PHE A 16 -2.16 3.59 -3.05
N ILE A 17 -1.29 2.59 -3.18
CA ILE A 17 0.16 2.77 -3.27
C ILE A 17 0.56 2.71 -4.74
N GLN A 18 1.31 3.71 -5.19
CA GLN A 18 1.73 3.82 -6.58
C GLN A 18 2.88 2.87 -6.88
N ARG A 19 2.95 2.44 -8.13
CA ARG A 19 4.06 1.66 -8.68
C ARG A 19 5.30 2.54 -8.82
N ASP A 20 6.46 1.96 -8.56
CA ASP A 20 7.75 2.58 -8.87
C ASP A 20 8.26 2.00 -10.19
N TYR A 21 8.40 2.85 -11.20
CA TYR A 21 8.87 2.49 -12.54
C TYR A 21 10.28 3.04 -12.83
N SER A 22 10.99 3.53 -11.81
CA SER A 22 12.33 4.11 -11.97
C SER A 22 13.36 3.11 -12.51
N GLU A 23 13.17 1.82 -12.23
CA GLU A 23 14.07 0.71 -12.64
C GLU A 23 13.46 -0.16 -13.75
N GLY A 24 12.40 0.31 -14.42
CA GLY A 24 11.72 -0.41 -15.49
C GLY A 24 10.31 -0.86 -15.11
N THR A 25 9.84 -1.96 -15.70
CA THR A 25 8.46 -2.43 -15.56
C THR A 25 8.25 -3.53 -14.52
N GLY A 26 9.34 -4.02 -13.91
CA GLY A 26 9.32 -5.08 -12.88
C GLY A 26 8.55 -4.66 -11.62
N VAL A 27 8.10 -5.63 -10.83
CA VAL A 27 7.16 -5.41 -9.73
C VAL A 27 7.81 -4.67 -8.54
N LYS A 28 7.76 -3.33 -8.55
CA LYS A 28 8.11 -2.45 -7.41
C LYS A 28 7.04 -1.41 -7.03
N PHE A 29 6.87 -1.14 -5.75
CA PHE A 29 5.99 -0.13 -5.17
C PHE A 29 6.79 1.03 -4.57
N GLN A 30 6.24 2.24 -4.64
CA GLN A 30 6.88 3.43 -4.07
C GLN A 30 6.91 3.39 -2.54
N GLU A 31 8.07 3.66 -1.96
CA GLU A 31 8.28 3.78 -0.51
C GLU A 31 7.98 5.21 -0.01
N ARG A 32 6.82 5.74 -0.39
CA ARG A 32 6.38 7.07 0.05
C ARG A 32 5.36 6.94 1.16
N PHE A 33 5.63 7.57 2.31
CA PHE A 33 4.66 7.61 3.40
C PHE A 33 3.48 8.54 3.06
N PRO A 34 2.23 8.04 3.04
CA PRO A 34 1.04 8.82 2.74
C PRO A 34 0.72 9.82 3.87
N SER A 35 0.33 11.05 3.50
CA SER A 35 -0.06 12.08 4.47
C SER A 35 -1.28 11.70 5.30
N GLU A 36 -2.20 10.97 4.70
CA GLU A 36 -3.47 10.49 5.25
C GLU A 36 -3.26 9.53 6.43
N LEU A 37 -2.08 8.92 6.51
CA LEU A 37 -1.67 7.97 7.54
C LEU A 37 -0.86 8.61 8.68
N GLN A 38 -0.53 9.91 8.58
CA GLN A 38 0.20 10.62 9.64
C GLN A 38 -0.58 10.60 10.96
N GLY A 39 0.09 10.16 12.03
CA GLY A 39 -0.50 10.03 13.36
C GLY A 39 -1.51 8.89 13.49
N ARG A 40 -1.70 8.06 12.45
CA ARG A 40 -2.57 6.87 12.49
C ARG A 40 -1.77 5.57 12.61
N ILE A 41 -0.61 5.51 11.96
CA ILE A 41 0.32 4.38 12.02
C ILE A 41 1.77 4.90 12.07
N ASP A 42 2.68 4.04 12.49
CA ASP A 42 4.11 4.35 12.47
C ASP A 42 4.64 4.41 11.04
N ARG A 43 5.45 5.43 10.76
CA ARG A 43 6.00 5.65 9.42
C ARG A 43 7.04 4.60 9.05
N ASP A 44 7.95 4.30 9.97
CA ASP A 44 9.09 3.43 9.69
C ASP A 44 8.63 1.99 9.55
N GLU A 45 7.64 1.57 10.35
CA GLU A 45 6.96 0.28 10.20
C GLU A 45 6.27 0.16 8.83
N PHE A 46 5.52 1.18 8.40
CA PHE A 46 4.87 1.18 7.08
C PHE A 46 5.87 1.05 5.93
N ILE A 47 6.97 1.81 5.99
CA ILE A 47 8.03 1.74 4.97
C ILE A 47 8.75 0.39 5.00
N GLY A 48 9.01 -0.16 6.19
CA GLY A 48 9.60 -1.49 6.35
C GLY A 48 8.73 -2.60 5.73
N ILE A 49 7.41 -2.53 5.90
CA ILE A 49 6.47 -3.46 5.26
C ILE A 49 6.53 -3.33 3.74
N LEU A 50 6.55 -2.10 3.20
CA LEU A 50 6.65 -1.90 1.75
C LEU A 50 7.96 -2.44 1.15
N ARG A 51 9.08 -2.26 1.85
CA ARG A 51 10.36 -2.84 1.47
C ARG A 51 10.28 -4.36 1.41
N GLY A 52 9.75 -4.99 2.45
CA GLY A 52 9.57 -6.45 2.45
C GLY A 52 8.68 -6.95 1.31
N ILE A 53 7.62 -6.22 0.95
CA ILE A 53 6.79 -6.55 -0.22
C ILE A 53 7.61 -6.43 -1.52
N ASN A 54 8.37 -5.35 -1.69
CA ASN A 54 9.24 -5.17 -2.86
C ASN A 54 10.29 -6.29 -2.96
N ASP A 55 10.91 -6.67 -1.85
CA ASP A 55 11.91 -7.74 -1.79
C ASP A 55 11.29 -9.09 -2.20
N ILE A 56 10.08 -9.42 -1.70
CA ILE A 56 9.37 -10.64 -2.09
C ILE A 56 9.13 -10.70 -3.60
N PHE A 57 8.73 -9.57 -4.21
CA PHE A 57 8.52 -9.51 -5.65
C PHE A 57 9.83 -9.59 -6.44
N ALA A 58 10.89 -8.92 -5.96
CA ALA A 58 12.21 -8.98 -6.59
C ALA A 58 12.78 -10.41 -6.56
N ASP A 59 12.68 -11.09 -5.42
CA ASP A 59 13.10 -12.49 -5.26
C ASP A 59 12.31 -13.42 -6.20
N ALA A 60 11.00 -13.19 -6.33
CA ALA A 60 10.15 -13.97 -7.23
C ALA A 60 10.51 -13.77 -8.71
N GLU A 61 10.82 -12.54 -9.13
CA GLU A 61 11.27 -12.23 -10.49
C GLU A 61 12.65 -12.83 -10.79
N ALA A 62 13.55 -12.90 -9.80
CA ALA A 62 14.88 -13.49 -9.95
C ALA A 62 14.88 -15.02 -10.11
N LEU A 63 13.81 -15.70 -9.67
CA LEU A 63 13.63 -17.14 -9.80
C LEU A 63 12.93 -17.57 -11.10
N SER A 64 12.50 -16.61 -11.94
CA SER A 64 11.73 -16.85 -13.17
C SER A 64 12.59 -17.04 -14.42
#